data_AF-A0A6B1AIF5-F1
#
_entry.id   AF-A0A6B1AIF5-F1
#
_cell.length_a   1.000
_cell.length_b   1.000
_cell.length_c   1.000
_cell.angle_alpha   90.00
_cell.angle_beta   90.00
_cell.angle_gamma   90.00
#
_symmetry.space_group_name_H-M   'P 1'
#
loop_
_entity.id
_entity.type
_entity.pdbx_description
1 polymer ?
#
loop_
_entity_poly.entity_id
_entity_poly.type
_entity_poly.pdbx_seq_one_letter_code
_entity_poly.pdbx_strand_id
1 'polypeptide(L)'
;MLVSSDHAAAAHSEYFAHADPSDSTRMAVCSMIVDPTRSRLSTGIYVSHDAGATWGIAVNDTVSRWGETWDPACAFGPGGVVYFASLPTRGDPRIAYESGAITRFFRSTDGGLTWGEPVLGPFVGNADLVVDWTGGPYHGHVYAVGVRVEEEEGELPRRHVSLVVSADSGRTYADPVDMFIPKDWYQGHVGAPVVHPDGRVLVPVEVQPPYRPTPPGPPRTPWWEPAWWVQAPRDTATKNFASVVTVTEGGRAIRQPHHVAKTTPCTPAGGPPEIAVDHSDGPFRGRVYVAFTDHTYGRCQIMLSWSDDGEEWASPLPVDDPRIPLDSAGPNAFMPDIAVNRDGVVGITWLDRREDPLNQEFRQRFTASLDGGESVLPSVPVSEAAHTYARGEGEREGYAGLGAVSRPSDGSSWIAIITGGAHRTYEEVGDYVGIMVAADGRFHPVWVDNRTGVAQLYTAPVEVAGTARTRAEWNADLGRNVTDSVAVLVNKSTFDAASCSFDVSVDLLNRWSEPLDLPLTVKVEQMFSQIGVPRSEGPIDGLGRPEWIVGEGGVLPRDSFVTYATRIALEECATLEGKAAVYRHDIDARMTGTPVANYVGQRILAMRVSIFEPKR
;
A
#
# COMPACT_ATOMS: atom_id res chain seq x y z
N MET A 1 -1.85 17.70 -9.97
CA MET A 1 -1.96 17.81 -11.44
C MET A 1 -2.99 16.81 -11.90
N LEU A 2 -3.87 17.17 -12.84
CA LEU A 2 -4.92 16.29 -13.38
C LEU A 2 -4.32 15.41 -14.49
N VAL A 3 -4.37 14.09 -14.30
CA VAL A 3 -3.85 13.10 -15.27
C VAL A 3 -4.88 12.81 -16.35
N SER A 4 -6.13 12.61 -15.96
CA SER A 4 -7.19 12.09 -16.82
C SER A 4 -7.97 13.16 -17.60
N SER A 5 -7.35 14.30 -17.90
CA SER A 5 -8.05 15.48 -18.46
C SER A 5 -8.73 15.24 -19.82
N ASP A 6 -8.20 14.35 -20.65
CA ASP A 6 -8.81 13.94 -21.93
C ASP A 6 -10.16 13.21 -21.76
N HIS A 7 -10.46 12.75 -20.55
CA HIS A 7 -11.68 12.04 -20.16
C HIS A 7 -12.35 12.72 -18.95
N ALA A 8 -12.45 14.05 -18.96
CA ALA A 8 -12.94 14.87 -17.84
C ALA A 8 -14.38 14.57 -17.37
N ALA A 9 -15.19 13.86 -18.16
CA ALA A 9 -16.56 13.47 -17.82
C ALA A 9 -16.72 11.97 -17.51
N ALA A 10 -15.65 11.19 -17.61
CA ALA A 10 -15.64 9.77 -17.22
C ALA A 10 -15.19 9.64 -15.77
N ALA A 11 -15.55 8.54 -15.11
CA ALA A 11 -14.98 8.20 -13.81
C ALA A 11 -13.80 7.24 -13.99
N HIS A 12 -12.79 7.38 -13.13
CA HIS A 12 -11.60 6.53 -13.10
C HIS A 12 -11.54 5.75 -11.80
N SER A 13 -11.13 4.50 -11.92
CA SER A 13 -10.82 3.59 -10.82
C SER A 13 -9.68 2.68 -11.24
N GLU A 14 -9.13 1.93 -10.29
CA GLU A 14 -8.15 0.86 -10.46
C GLU A 14 -7.00 1.22 -11.40
N TYR A 15 -5.91 1.66 -10.80
CA TYR A 15 -4.82 2.26 -11.55
C TYR A 15 -3.45 1.79 -11.08
N PHE A 16 -2.58 1.58 -12.06
CA PHE A 16 -1.15 1.44 -11.85
C PHE A 16 -0.43 2.64 -12.46
N ALA A 17 0.76 2.90 -11.96
CA ALA A 17 1.56 4.02 -12.40
C ALA A 17 3.02 3.61 -12.45
N HIS A 18 3.73 4.03 -13.49
CA HIS A 18 5.15 3.78 -13.61
C HIS A 18 5.85 4.97 -14.27
N ALA A 19 7.10 5.24 -13.88
CA ALA A 19 7.95 6.24 -14.54
C ALA A 19 9.12 5.55 -15.26
N ASP A 20 9.69 6.21 -16.26
CA ASP A 20 10.90 5.70 -16.92
C ASP A 20 12.11 5.87 -15.99
N PRO A 21 12.76 4.78 -15.53
CA PRO A 21 13.91 4.87 -14.64
C PRO A 21 15.13 5.56 -15.29
N SER A 22 15.12 5.73 -16.62
CA SER A 22 16.19 6.37 -17.38
C SER A 22 15.90 7.80 -17.85
N ASP A 23 14.65 8.28 -17.69
CA ASP A 23 14.23 9.60 -18.15
C ASP A 23 13.15 10.17 -17.22
N SER A 24 13.50 11.15 -16.38
CA SER A 24 12.59 11.74 -15.40
C SER A 24 11.42 12.52 -16.00
N THR A 25 11.42 12.74 -17.32
CA THR A 25 10.31 13.41 -18.01
C THR A 25 9.17 12.46 -18.36
N ARG A 26 9.41 11.15 -18.39
CA ARG A 26 8.45 10.16 -18.90
C ARG A 26 7.74 9.42 -17.78
N MET A 27 6.41 9.47 -17.83
CA MET A 27 5.53 8.84 -16.85
C MET A 27 4.32 8.23 -17.55
N ALA A 28 3.75 7.19 -16.95
CA ALA A 28 2.56 6.51 -17.45
C ALA A 28 1.64 6.15 -16.29
N VAL A 29 0.34 6.35 -16.50
CA VAL A 29 -0.72 5.92 -15.57
C VAL A 29 -1.76 5.20 -16.40
N CYS A 30 -2.06 3.96 -16.05
CA CYS A 30 -3.11 3.18 -16.67
C CYS A 30 -4.27 2.98 -15.70
N SER A 31 -5.51 2.98 -16.20
CA SER A 31 -6.69 2.97 -15.35
C SER A 31 -7.93 2.46 -16.07
N MET A 32 -8.86 1.93 -15.28
CA MET A 32 -10.24 1.70 -15.69
C MET A 32 -10.95 3.04 -15.89
N ILE A 33 -11.70 3.13 -16.98
CA ILE A 33 -12.41 4.32 -17.43
C ILE A 33 -13.88 3.96 -17.60
N VAL A 34 -14.72 4.51 -16.73
CA VAL A 34 -16.18 4.39 -16.78
C VAL A 34 -16.74 5.58 -17.53
N ASP A 35 -17.17 5.36 -18.77
CA ASP A 35 -17.81 6.37 -19.60
C ASP A 35 -19.34 6.33 -19.43
N PRO A 36 -19.95 7.30 -18.73
CA PRO A 36 -21.40 7.36 -18.53
C PRO A 36 -22.18 7.53 -19.83
N THR A 37 -21.60 8.22 -20.83
CA THR A 37 -22.31 8.52 -22.08
C THR A 37 -22.53 7.27 -22.94
N ARG A 38 -21.71 6.24 -22.70
CA ARG A 38 -21.76 4.96 -23.40
C ARG A 38 -22.18 3.80 -22.50
N SER A 39 -22.42 4.07 -21.20
CA SER A 39 -22.62 3.04 -20.18
C SER A 39 -21.54 1.96 -20.25
N ARG A 40 -20.28 2.38 -20.34
CA ARG A 40 -19.20 1.49 -20.76
C ARG A 40 -17.98 1.58 -19.85
N LEU A 41 -17.47 0.41 -19.49
CA LEU A 41 -16.15 0.28 -18.89
C LEU A 41 -15.11 -0.07 -19.96
N SER A 42 -14.04 0.71 -19.99
CA SER A 42 -12.86 0.53 -20.81
C SER A 42 -11.60 0.66 -19.95
N THR A 43 -10.43 0.39 -20.51
CA THR A 43 -9.15 0.76 -19.90
C THR A 43 -8.35 1.65 -20.82
N GLY A 44 -7.49 2.49 -20.25
CA GLY A 44 -6.57 3.29 -21.04
C GLY A 44 -5.28 3.58 -20.30
N ILE A 45 -4.30 4.08 -21.04
CA ILE A 45 -3.01 4.54 -20.53
C ILE A 45 -2.82 6.01 -20.90
N TYR A 46 -2.52 6.82 -19.90
CA TYR A 46 -2.12 8.22 -20.00
C TYR A 46 -0.61 8.29 -19.91
N VAL A 47 0.00 9.15 -20.73
CA VAL A 47 1.45 9.36 -20.72
C VAL A 47 1.78 10.84 -20.55
N SER A 48 2.91 11.10 -19.90
CA SER A 48 3.51 12.42 -19.78
C SER A 48 4.95 12.37 -20.29
N HIS A 49 5.40 13.47 -20.89
CA HIS A 49 6.76 13.67 -21.40
C HIS A 49 7.40 14.96 -20.84
N ASP A 50 6.84 15.50 -19.76
CA ASP A 50 7.26 16.75 -19.11
C ASP A 50 7.22 16.64 -17.58
N ALA A 51 7.57 15.45 -17.07
CA ALA A 51 7.64 15.13 -15.65
C ALA A 51 6.30 15.28 -14.91
N GLY A 52 5.21 14.93 -15.60
CA GLY A 52 3.86 14.91 -15.06
C GLY A 52 3.13 16.26 -15.09
N ALA A 53 3.70 17.29 -15.74
CA ALA A 53 3.07 18.60 -15.84
C ALA A 53 1.86 18.59 -16.80
N THR A 54 1.96 17.87 -17.91
CA THR A 54 0.85 17.59 -18.83
C THR A 54 0.73 16.10 -19.12
N TRP A 55 -0.50 15.68 -19.40
CA TRP A 55 -0.86 14.29 -19.62
C TRP A 55 -1.78 14.19 -20.83
N GLY A 56 -1.63 13.12 -21.60
CA GLY A 56 -2.53 12.77 -22.69
C GLY A 56 -2.81 11.28 -22.73
N ILE A 57 -4.02 10.90 -23.13
CA ILE A 57 -4.37 9.49 -23.35
C ILE A 57 -3.64 8.97 -24.59
N ALA A 58 -2.85 7.91 -24.41
CA ALA A 58 -2.07 7.31 -25.49
C ALA A 58 -2.78 6.10 -26.10
N VAL A 59 -3.42 5.27 -25.28
CA VAL A 59 -4.32 4.19 -25.71
C VAL A 59 -5.61 4.25 -24.91
N ASN A 60 -6.73 4.11 -25.62
CA ASN A 60 -8.05 3.92 -25.03
C ASN A 60 -8.62 2.60 -25.57
N ASP A 61 -8.44 1.51 -24.82
CA ASP A 61 -8.88 0.19 -25.25
C ASP A 61 -10.38 0.04 -25.09
N THR A 62 -11.03 0.37 -26.19
CA THR A 62 -12.47 0.27 -26.39
C THR A 62 -12.82 -0.91 -27.30
N VAL A 63 -12.04 -2.00 -27.27
CA VAL A 63 -12.32 -3.20 -28.06
C VAL A 63 -13.65 -3.87 -27.70
N SER A 64 -13.99 -3.93 -26.41
CA SER A 64 -15.21 -4.60 -25.93
C SER A 64 -16.47 -3.75 -26.15
N ARG A 65 -16.93 -3.59 -27.39
CA ARG A 65 -18.09 -2.73 -27.72
C ARG A 65 -19.37 -3.10 -26.98
N TRP A 66 -19.50 -4.36 -26.58
CA TRP A 66 -20.71 -4.96 -25.99
C TRP A 66 -20.44 -5.58 -24.62
N GLY A 67 -19.27 -5.34 -24.05
CA GLY A 67 -18.85 -5.82 -22.75
C GLY A 67 -17.89 -4.82 -22.12
N GLU A 68 -17.02 -5.32 -21.26
CA GLU A 68 -16.13 -4.48 -20.47
C GLU A 68 -14.68 -4.78 -20.82
N THR A 69 -13.80 -3.87 -20.44
CA THR A 69 -12.36 -4.07 -20.45
C THR A 69 -11.86 -3.62 -19.08
N TRP A 70 -11.25 -4.55 -18.36
CA TRP A 70 -10.89 -4.45 -16.95
C TRP A 70 -9.37 -4.49 -16.76
N ASP A 71 -8.95 -4.37 -15.50
CA ASP A 71 -7.64 -4.73 -14.96
C ASP A 71 -6.48 -4.22 -15.84
N PRO A 72 -6.32 -2.90 -15.96
CA PRO A 72 -5.20 -2.32 -16.68
C PRO A 72 -3.90 -2.62 -15.94
N ALA A 73 -2.80 -2.78 -16.68
CA ALA A 73 -1.47 -2.76 -16.10
C ALA A 73 -0.49 -2.06 -17.04
N CYS A 74 0.55 -1.44 -16.49
CA CYS A 74 1.49 -0.68 -17.28
C CYS A 74 2.87 -0.60 -16.63
N ALA A 75 3.90 -0.69 -17.45
CA ALA A 75 5.28 -0.62 -17.00
C ALA A 75 6.19 -0.03 -18.09
N PHE A 76 7.25 0.66 -17.67
CA PHE A 76 8.35 1.03 -18.55
C PHE A 76 9.39 -0.09 -18.61
N GLY A 77 9.95 -0.30 -19.79
CA GLY A 77 11.10 -1.16 -20.03
C GLY A 77 12.28 -0.42 -20.65
N PRO A 78 13.46 -1.08 -20.72
CA PRO A 78 14.69 -0.50 -21.24
C PRO A 78 14.53 0.14 -22.62
N GLY A 79 15.18 1.29 -22.82
CA GLY A 79 15.15 2.03 -24.09
C GLY A 79 13.87 2.84 -24.34
N GLY A 80 13.11 3.16 -23.29
CA GLY A 80 11.87 3.94 -23.40
C GLY A 80 10.70 3.14 -23.98
N VAL A 81 10.72 1.82 -23.85
CA VAL A 81 9.59 0.96 -24.23
C VAL A 81 8.52 1.08 -23.15
N VAL A 82 7.26 1.21 -23.57
CA VAL A 82 6.11 1.26 -22.64
C VAL A 82 5.19 0.09 -22.96
N TYR A 83 4.79 -0.64 -21.92
CA TYR A 83 3.85 -1.74 -22.01
C TYR A 83 2.52 -1.34 -21.36
N PHE A 84 1.44 -1.80 -21.96
CA PHE A 84 0.08 -1.66 -21.42
C PHE A 84 -0.65 -2.98 -21.61
N ALA A 85 -1.35 -3.46 -20.59
CA ALA A 85 -2.18 -4.66 -20.66
C ALA A 85 -3.64 -4.32 -20.37
N SER A 86 -4.55 -5.08 -20.99
CA SER A 86 -6.00 -4.96 -20.75
C SER A 86 -6.71 -6.32 -20.81
N LEU A 87 -7.83 -6.42 -20.09
CA LEU A 87 -8.59 -7.65 -19.93
C LEU A 87 -10.06 -7.50 -20.38
N PRO A 88 -10.39 -7.82 -21.64
CA PRO A 88 -11.78 -7.82 -22.10
C PRO A 88 -12.57 -9.02 -21.58
N THR A 89 -13.73 -8.82 -20.93
CA THR A 89 -14.52 -9.89 -20.27
C THR A 89 -15.17 -10.88 -21.21
N ARG A 90 -15.52 -10.47 -22.43
CA ARG A 90 -16.02 -11.34 -23.49
C ARG A 90 -15.58 -10.79 -24.83
N GLY A 91 -15.19 -11.68 -25.71
CA GLY A 91 -14.90 -11.31 -27.07
C GLY A 91 -16.08 -10.60 -27.73
N ASP A 92 -15.78 -9.54 -28.46
CA ASP A 92 -16.65 -9.12 -29.55
C ASP A 92 -17.00 -10.37 -30.38
N PRO A 93 -18.27 -10.70 -30.63
CA PRO A 93 -18.63 -11.86 -31.44
C PRO A 93 -18.06 -11.83 -32.88
N ARG A 94 -17.48 -10.71 -33.32
CA ARG A 94 -16.69 -10.56 -34.55
C ARG A 94 -15.21 -10.91 -34.39
N ILE A 95 -14.71 -10.92 -33.16
CA ILE A 95 -13.38 -11.42 -32.79
C ILE A 95 -13.61 -12.85 -32.29
N ALA A 96 -13.43 -13.83 -33.16
CA ALA A 96 -13.57 -15.23 -32.80
C ALA A 96 -12.49 -15.60 -31.77
N TYR A 97 -12.85 -15.66 -30.49
CA TYR A 97 -12.06 -16.36 -29.49
C TYR A 97 -12.66 -17.75 -29.38
N GLU A 98 -12.01 -18.73 -30.01
CA GLU A 98 -12.49 -20.12 -30.03
C GLU A 98 -12.48 -20.76 -28.62
N SER A 99 -11.88 -20.10 -27.61
CA SER A 99 -11.93 -20.53 -26.21
C SER A 99 -11.48 -19.42 -25.23
N GLY A 100 -12.39 -18.92 -24.38
CA GLY A 100 -12.04 -18.22 -23.12
C GLY A 100 -11.65 -16.73 -23.19
N ALA A 101 -11.52 -16.12 -22.00
CA ALA A 101 -10.98 -14.77 -21.82
C ALA A 101 -9.49 -14.71 -22.23
N ILE A 102 -8.97 -13.52 -22.56
CA ILE A 102 -7.58 -13.30 -22.98
C ILE A 102 -7.02 -12.02 -22.37
N THR A 103 -5.70 -11.89 -22.33
CA THR A 103 -5.02 -10.62 -22.01
C THR A 103 -4.47 -10.01 -23.30
N ARG A 104 -4.70 -8.71 -23.50
CA ARG A 104 -4.16 -7.94 -24.63
C ARG A 104 -2.94 -7.18 -24.16
N PHE A 105 -1.80 -7.38 -24.83
CA PHE A 105 -0.54 -6.73 -24.50
C PHE A 105 -0.15 -5.73 -25.58
N PHE A 106 -0.22 -4.45 -25.24
CA PHE A 106 0.17 -3.33 -26.08
C PHE A 106 1.63 -2.94 -25.80
N ARG A 107 2.28 -2.39 -26.82
CA ARG A 107 3.68 -1.99 -26.75
C ARG A 107 3.93 -0.72 -27.57
N SER A 108 4.65 0.22 -26.97
CA SER A 108 5.22 1.40 -27.61
C SER A 108 6.75 1.38 -27.50
N THR A 109 7.47 1.86 -28.52
CA THR A 109 8.94 1.94 -28.54
C THR A 109 9.50 3.36 -28.50
N ASP A 110 8.64 4.35 -28.36
CA ASP A 110 8.98 5.76 -28.45
C ASP A 110 8.45 6.53 -27.23
N GLY A 111 8.46 5.90 -26.06
CA GLY A 111 8.02 6.49 -24.81
C GLY A 111 6.51 6.61 -24.66
N GLY A 112 5.71 5.92 -25.48
CA GLY A 112 4.24 5.97 -25.43
C GLY A 112 3.61 6.90 -26.47
N LEU A 113 4.38 7.46 -27.40
CA LEU A 113 3.87 8.36 -28.45
C LEU A 113 3.10 7.61 -29.54
N THR A 114 3.59 6.44 -29.95
CA THR A 114 2.93 5.57 -30.91
C THR A 114 2.84 4.13 -30.40
N TRP A 115 1.74 3.46 -30.77
CA TRP A 115 1.41 2.12 -30.28
C TRP A 115 1.09 1.19 -31.45
N GLY A 116 1.62 -0.03 -31.38
CA GLY A 116 1.29 -1.10 -32.32
C GLY A 116 -0.01 -1.82 -31.96
N GLU A 117 -0.43 -2.73 -32.83
CA GLU A 117 -1.50 -3.68 -32.52
C GLU A 117 -1.10 -4.55 -31.31
N PRO A 118 -2.04 -4.88 -30.41
CA PRO A 118 -1.72 -5.68 -29.24
C PRO A 118 -1.47 -7.14 -29.61
N VAL A 119 -0.52 -7.74 -28.89
CA VAL A 119 -0.33 -9.19 -28.87
C VAL A 119 -1.40 -9.79 -27.97
N LEU A 120 -2.08 -10.83 -28.46
CA LEU A 120 -3.04 -11.58 -27.65
C LEU A 120 -2.28 -12.68 -26.93
N GLY A 121 -2.33 -12.69 -25.60
CA GLY A 121 -1.66 -13.69 -24.78
C GLY A 121 -2.63 -14.44 -23.87
N PRO A 122 -2.10 -15.40 -23.09
CA PRO A 122 -2.88 -16.12 -22.11
C PRO A 122 -3.58 -15.18 -21.13
N PHE A 123 -4.79 -15.54 -20.70
CA PHE A 123 -5.51 -14.82 -19.66
C PHE A 123 -4.76 -14.88 -18.33
N VAL A 124 -4.57 -13.70 -17.74
CA VAL A 124 -4.13 -13.50 -16.36
C VAL A 124 -5.04 -12.41 -15.79
N GLY A 125 -5.96 -12.74 -14.89
CA GLY A 125 -6.87 -11.77 -14.28
C GLY A 125 -6.15 -10.99 -13.18
N ASN A 126 -6.59 -9.76 -12.90
CA ASN A 126 -5.94 -8.88 -11.92
C ASN A 126 -4.42 -8.77 -12.20
N ALA A 127 -4.05 -8.68 -13.48
CA ALA A 127 -2.65 -8.73 -13.86
C ALA A 127 -1.95 -7.41 -13.52
N ASP A 128 -0.69 -7.49 -13.13
CA ASP A 128 0.25 -6.38 -13.15
C ASP A 128 1.53 -6.75 -13.92
N LEU A 129 2.30 -5.74 -14.34
CA LEU A 129 3.49 -5.86 -15.17
C LEU A 129 4.73 -5.38 -14.42
N VAL A 130 5.80 -6.17 -14.50
CA VAL A 130 7.15 -5.70 -14.14
C VAL A 130 8.15 -6.05 -15.24
N VAL A 131 9.12 -5.18 -15.46
CA VAL A 131 10.20 -5.38 -16.43
C VAL A 131 11.53 -5.56 -15.70
N ASP A 132 12.35 -6.51 -16.14
CA ASP A 132 13.69 -6.68 -15.60
C ASP A 132 14.62 -5.56 -16.07
N TRP A 133 14.99 -4.68 -15.14
CA TRP A 133 15.97 -3.61 -15.37
C TRP A 133 17.38 -3.97 -14.90
N THR A 134 17.59 -5.17 -14.35
CA THR A 134 18.90 -5.60 -13.89
C THR A 134 19.87 -5.79 -15.06
N GLY A 135 21.17 -5.77 -14.80
CA GLY A 135 22.19 -6.15 -15.79
C GLY A 135 22.34 -7.66 -16.00
N GLY A 136 21.39 -8.46 -15.49
CA GLY A 136 21.43 -9.91 -15.50
C GLY A 136 21.01 -10.55 -16.84
N PRO A 137 20.98 -11.89 -16.91
CA PRO A 137 20.64 -12.62 -18.13
C PRO A 137 19.18 -12.44 -18.59
N TYR A 138 18.30 -11.95 -17.71
CA TYR A 138 16.89 -11.72 -17.99
C TYR A 138 16.56 -10.25 -18.25
N HIS A 139 17.57 -9.37 -18.40
CA HIS A 139 17.38 -7.96 -18.72
C HIS A 139 16.37 -7.76 -19.86
N GLY A 140 15.38 -6.89 -19.63
CA GLY A 140 14.31 -6.58 -20.58
C GLY A 140 13.20 -7.64 -20.68
N HIS A 141 13.23 -8.71 -19.87
CA HIS A 141 12.07 -9.60 -19.74
C HIS A 141 10.89 -8.85 -19.15
N VAL A 142 9.70 -9.09 -19.70
CA VAL A 142 8.44 -8.55 -19.19
C VAL A 142 7.69 -9.69 -18.50
N TYR A 143 7.34 -9.48 -17.25
CA TYR A 143 6.59 -10.43 -16.44
C TYR A 143 5.19 -9.86 -16.22
N ALA A 144 4.17 -10.64 -16.57
CA ALA A 144 2.78 -10.36 -16.25
C ALA A 144 2.30 -11.35 -15.20
N VAL A 145 1.97 -10.85 -14.00
CA VAL A 145 1.60 -11.67 -12.85
C VAL A 145 0.18 -11.35 -12.43
N GLY A 146 -0.60 -12.36 -12.10
CA GLY A 146 -1.94 -12.17 -11.55
C GLY A 146 -2.56 -13.50 -11.17
N VAL A 147 -3.86 -13.65 -11.39
CA VAL A 147 -4.63 -14.81 -10.95
C VAL A 147 -5.26 -15.56 -12.12
N ARG A 148 -5.19 -16.90 -12.05
CA ARG A 148 -6.01 -17.80 -12.86
C ARG A 148 -6.90 -18.65 -11.95
N VAL A 149 -8.03 -19.10 -12.50
CA VAL A 149 -8.98 -19.97 -11.81
C VAL A 149 -8.95 -21.35 -12.44
N GLU A 150 -8.76 -22.37 -11.61
CA GLU A 150 -8.90 -23.77 -11.95
C GLU A 150 -10.29 -24.25 -11.52
N GLU A 151 -11.03 -24.87 -12.44
CA GLU A 151 -12.34 -25.49 -12.18
C GLU A 151 -12.19 -27.02 -12.26
N GLU A 152 -12.52 -27.74 -11.18
CA GLU A 152 -12.53 -29.20 -11.11
C GLU A 152 -13.97 -29.67 -10.78
N GLU A 153 -14.47 -30.68 -11.50
CA GLU A 153 -15.85 -31.14 -11.35
C GLU A 153 -16.10 -31.67 -9.92
N GLY A 154 -17.08 -31.09 -9.23
CA GLY A 154 -17.42 -31.46 -7.86
C GLY A 154 -16.63 -30.73 -6.77
N GLU A 155 -15.68 -29.87 -7.15
CA GLU A 155 -14.88 -29.04 -6.24
C GLU A 155 -15.23 -27.55 -6.39
N LEU A 156 -14.89 -26.74 -5.37
CA LEU A 156 -14.98 -25.29 -5.49
C LEU A 156 -13.86 -24.77 -6.41
N PRO A 157 -14.12 -23.76 -7.28
CA PRO A 157 -13.09 -23.15 -8.11
C PRO A 157 -11.91 -22.64 -7.26
N ARG A 158 -10.69 -22.89 -7.74
CA ARG A 158 -9.45 -22.58 -7.01
C ARG A 158 -8.67 -21.47 -7.71
N ARG A 159 -8.22 -20.47 -6.96
CA ARG A 159 -7.39 -19.36 -7.44
C ARG A 159 -5.92 -19.72 -7.31
N HIS A 160 -5.13 -19.40 -8.33
CA HIS A 160 -3.68 -19.63 -8.37
C HIS A 160 -2.96 -18.40 -8.89
N VAL A 161 -1.77 -18.13 -8.33
CA VAL A 161 -0.88 -17.10 -8.89
C VAL A 161 -0.37 -17.64 -10.22
N SER A 162 -0.50 -16.83 -11.26
CA SER A 162 -0.05 -17.18 -12.60
C SER A 162 0.91 -16.14 -13.12
N LEU A 163 1.96 -16.60 -13.78
CA LEU A 163 2.96 -15.76 -14.42
C LEU A 163 3.02 -16.06 -15.92
N VAL A 164 3.01 -15.00 -16.72
CA VAL A 164 3.27 -15.04 -18.15
C VAL A 164 4.50 -14.18 -18.44
N VAL A 165 5.43 -14.69 -19.25
CA VAL A 165 6.72 -14.03 -19.52
C VAL A 165 6.87 -13.71 -21.00
N SER A 166 7.37 -12.52 -21.30
CA SER A 166 7.95 -12.19 -22.59
C SER A 166 9.46 -12.01 -22.46
N ALA A 167 10.21 -12.86 -23.16
CA ALA A 167 11.68 -12.81 -23.20
C ALA A 167 12.22 -11.93 -24.36
N ASP A 168 11.33 -11.34 -25.16
CA ASP A 168 11.66 -10.65 -26.40
C ASP A 168 11.10 -9.22 -26.46
N SER A 169 11.03 -8.56 -25.30
CA SER A 169 10.51 -7.19 -25.12
C SER A 169 9.05 -7.06 -25.58
N GLY A 170 8.17 -7.96 -25.12
CA GLY A 170 6.73 -7.90 -25.34
C GLY A 170 6.29 -8.21 -26.78
N ARG A 171 7.10 -8.89 -27.59
CA ARG A 171 6.71 -9.29 -28.95
C ARG A 171 5.95 -10.61 -28.94
N THR A 172 6.33 -11.52 -28.05
CA THR A 172 5.64 -12.78 -27.80
C THR A 172 5.57 -13.06 -26.30
N TYR A 173 4.56 -13.82 -25.89
CA TYR A 173 4.33 -14.23 -24.51
C TYR A 173 4.23 -15.74 -24.44
N ALA A 174 4.95 -16.34 -23.48
CA ALA A 174 4.99 -17.78 -23.28
C ALA A 174 3.69 -18.32 -22.65
N ASP A 175 3.56 -19.64 -22.60
CA ASP A 175 2.49 -20.28 -21.82
C ASP A 175 2.64 -19.95 -20.33
N PRO A 176 1.53 -19.86 -19.57
CA PRO A 176 1.57 -19.52 -18.16
C PRO A 176 2.31 -20.55 -17.31
N VAL A 177 3.00 -20.07 -16.28
CA VAL A 177 3.52 -20.87 -15.17
C VAL A 177 2.67 -20.59 -13.94
N ASP A 178 1.96 -21.61 -13.47
CA ASP A 178 1.04 -21.50 -12.34
C ASP A 178 1.67 -21.98 -11.04
N MET A 179 1.45 -21.24 -9.96
CA MET A 179 1.76 -21.64 -8.60
C MET A 179 0.50 -22.08 -7.87
N PHE A 180 0.45 -23.37 -7.56
CA PHE A 180 -0.62 -23.96 -6.77
C PHE A 180 -0.30 -23.86 -5.29
N ILE A 181 -1.14 -23.11 -4.58
CA ILE A 181 -1.23 -23.14 -3.12
C ILE A 181 -1.81 -24.50 -2.69
N PRO A 182 -1.41 -25.07 -1.54
CA PRO A 182 -1.99 -26.32 -1.01
C PRO A 182 -3.52 -26.33 -1.07
N LYS A 183 -4.13 -27.50 -1.34
CA LYS A 183 -5.59 -27.63 -1.59
C LYS A 183 -6.46 -27.15 -0.43
N ASP A 184 -5.94 -27.18 0.78
CA ASP A 184 -6.61 -26.73 1.98
C ASP A 184 -6.46 -25.23 2.23
N TRP A 185 -5.63 -24.49 1.50
CA TRP A 185 -5.44 -23.04 1.64
C TRP A 185 -6.12 -22.29 0.50
N TYR A 186 -6.43 -21.01 0.74
CA TYR A 186 -7.03 -20.11 -0.24
C TYR A 186 -6.06 -18.98 -0.62
N GLN A 187 -5.93 -18.72 -1.92
CA GLN A 187 -5.19 -17.58 -2.46
C GLN A 187 -6.10 -16.34 -2.48
N GLY A 188 -5.72 -15.32 -1.72
CA GLY A 188 -6.35 -14.01 -1.68
C GLY A 188 -5.87 -13.09 -2.81
N HIS A 189 -5.76 -11.80 -2.51
CA HIS A 189 -5.26 -10.81 -3.48
C HIS A 189 -3.78 -11.05 -3.85
N VAL A 190 -3.41 -10.58 -5.04
CA VAL A 190 -2.05 -10.54 -5.57
C VAL A 190 -1.74 -9.07 -5.83
N GLY A 191 -0.64 -8.56 -5.30
CA GLY A 191 -0.17 -7.19 -5.54
C GLY A 191 0.88 -7.10 -6.63
N ALA A 192 1.42 -5.90 -6.84
CA ALA A 192 2.37 -5.58 -7.90
C ALA A 192 3.68 -6.37 -7.75
N PRO A 193 4.20 -7.03 -8.79
CA PRO A 193 5.48 -7.73 -8.72
C PRO A 193 6.68 -6.77 -8.82
N VAL A 194 7.82 -7.15 -8.23
CA VAL A 194 9.09 -6.41 -8.35
C VAL A 194 10.24 -7.34 -8.74
N VAL A 195 11.24 -6.82 -9.44
CA VAL A 195 12.46 -7.56 -9.78
C VAL A 195 13.55 -7.17 -8.79
N HIS A 196 14.01 -8.10 -7.97
CA HIS A 196 15.11 -7.86 -7.03
C HIS A 196 16.46 -7.72 -7.78
N PRO A 197 17.47 -6.97 -7.26
CA PRO A 197 18.76 -6.76 -7.93
C PRO A 197 19.55 -8.01 -8.36
N ASP A 198 19.22 -9.19 -7.82
CA ASP A 198 19.80 -10.48 -8.22
C ASP A 198 19.05 -11.18 -9.38
N GLY A 199 17.99 -10.57 -9.91
CA GLY A 199 17.19 -11.07 -11.03
C GLY A 199 16.03 -12.00 -10.63
N ARG A 200 15.77 -12.19 -9.32
CA ARG A 200 14.53 -12.85 -8.86
C ARG A 200 13.33 -11.91 -9.02
N VAL A 201 12.17 -12.45 -9.40
CA VAL A 201 10.91 -11.70 -9.35
C VAL A 201 10.20 -12.05 -8.04
N LEU A 202 9.79 -11.04 -7.29
CA LEU A 202 9.08 -11.17 -6.02
C LEU A 202 7.64 -10.70 -6.20
N VAL A 203 6.69 -11.50 -5.73
CA VAL A 203 5.25 -11.24 -5.89
C VAL A 203 4.61 -11.22 -4.51
N PRO A 204 4.02 -10.10 -4.06
CA PRO A 204 3.33 -10.04 -2.79
C PRO A 204 1.93 -10.66 -2.94
N VAL A 205 1.57 -11.52 -2.00
CA VAL A 205 0.30 -12.26 -2.02
C VAL A 205 -0.32 -12.30 -0.64
N GLU A 206 -1.64 -12.27 -0.59
CA GLU A 206 -2.40 -12.65 0.59
C GLU A 206 -2.75 -14.13 0.51
N VAL A 207 -2.46 -14.88 1.57
CA VAL A 207 -2.84 -16.29 1.69
C VAL A 207 -3.65 -16.54 2.95
N GLN A 208 -4.69 -17.37 2.84
CA GLN A 208 -5.59 -17.69 3.94
C GLN A 208 -5.47 -19.18 4.29
N PRO A 209 -5.31 -19.52 5.59
CA PRO A 209 -5.27 -20.91 6.04
C PRO A 209 -6.63 -21.60 5.91
N PRO A 210 -6.68 -22.94 6.08
CA PRO A 210 -7.87 -23.72 5.78
C PRO A 210 -9.13 -23.27 6.49
N TYR A 211 -10.13 -22.92 5.69
CA TYR A 211 -11.51 -22.83 6.10
C TYR A 211 -12.15 -24.21 5.96
N ARG A 212 -12.76 -24.74 7.03
CA ARG A 212 -13.76 -25.82 6.90
C ARG A 212 -15.11 -25.16 6.70
N PRO A 213 -15.72 -25.20 5.51
CA PRO A 213 -17.10 -24.78 5.38
C PRO A 213 -17.97 -25.68 6.25
N THR A 214 -18.79 -25.08 7.12
CA THR A 214 -20.15 -25.61 7.23
C THR A 214 -20.74 -25.58 5.82
N PRO A 215 -21.35 -26.67 5.31
CA PRO A 215 -21.78 -26.74 3.93
C PRO A 215 -22.65 -25.52 3.60
N PRO A 216 -22.34 -24.74 2.55
CA PRO A 216 -23.24 -23.70 2.12
C PRO A 216 -24.53 -24.39 1.64
N GLY A 217 -25.69 -23.82 2.02
CA GLY A 217 -26.89 -23.99 1.20
C GLY A 217 -26.60 -23.55 -0.24
N PRO A 218 -27.48 -23.88 -1.20
CA PRO A 218 -27.23 -23.60 -2.62
C PRO A 218 -26.80 -22.14 -2.84
N PRO A 219 -25.85 -21.89 -3.77
CA PRO A 219 -25.28 -20.57 -3.98
C PRO A 219 -26.39 -19.53 -4.18
N ARG A 220 -26.34 -18.47 -3.38
CA ARG A 220 -27.19 -17.28 -3.52
C ARG A 220 -26.58 -16.25 -4.49
N THR A 221 -25.71 -16.66 -5.40
CA THR A 221 -25.15 -15.76 -6.41
C THR A 221 -26.14 -15.65 -7.60
N PRO A 222 -26.53 -14.44 -8.01
CA PRO A 222 -27.26 -14.23 -9.25
C PRO A 222 -26.46 -14.74 -10.46
N TRP A 223 -27.14 -15.22 -11.51
CA TRP A 223 -26.60 -15.80 -12.75
C TRP A 223 -25.63 -14.93 -13.58
N TRP A 224 -25.26 -13.74 -13.10
CA TRP A 224 -24.37 -12.79 -13.78
C TRP A 224 -23.02 -12.58 -13.07
N GLU A 225 -22.83 -13.07 -11.84
CA GLU A 225 -21.53 -13.08 -11.17
C GLU A 225 -20.73 -14.30 -11.64
N PRO A 226 -19.57 -14.10 -12.28
CA PRO A 226 -18.74 -15.22 -12.71
C PRO A 226 -18.14 -15.99 -11.52
N ALA A 227 -17.81 -17.27 -11.73
CA ALA A 227 -17.21 -18.16 -10.73
C ALA A 227 -15.92 -17.61 -10.06
N TRP A 228 -15.25 -16.61 -10.65
CA TRP A 228 -14.10 -15.91 -10.08
C TRP A 228 -14.45 -14.95 -8.91
N TRP A 229 -15.74 -14.69 -8.65
CA TRP A 229 -16.23 -13.93 -7.49
C TRP A 229 -16.48 -14.79 -6.24
N VAL A 230 -16.16 -16.09 -6.24
CA VAL A 230 -16.28 -16.93 -5.03
C VAL A 230 -15.22 -16.47 -4.02
N GLN A 231 -15.58 -15.43 -3.27
CA GLN A 231 -14.86 -14.98 -2.10
C GLN A 231 -15.07 -16.02 -1.01
N ALA A 232 -13.98 -16.40 -0.34
CA ALA A 232 -14.07 -17.15 0.90
C ALA A 232 -15.06 -16.43 1.85
N PRO A 233 -15.90 -17.15 2.60
CA PRO A 233 -16.84 -16.53 3.53
C PRO A 233 -16.10 -15.55 4.45
N ARG A 234 -16.56 -14.30 4.41
CA ARG A 234 -15.98 -13.15 5.11
C ARG A 234 -16.21 -13.27 6.62
N ASP A 235 -15.47 -14.16 7.27
CA ASP A 235 -15.36 -14.17 8.72
C ASP A 235 -14.09 -13.43 9.14
N THR A 236 -14.29 -12.25 9.74
CA THR A 236 -13.26 -11.42 10.37
C THR A 236 -12.47 -12.15 11.48
N ALA A 237 -12.90 -13.35 11.90
CA ALA A 237 -12.18 -14.19 12.85
C ALA A 237 -11.02 -15.00 12.22
N THR A 238 -10.96 -15.13 10.90
CA THR A 238 -9.85 -15.85 10.24
C THR A 238 -8.63 -14.94 10.07
N LYS A 239 -7.47 -15.45 10.45
CA LYS A 239 -6.19 -14.74 10.31
C LYS A 239 -5.58 -15.11 8.95
N ASN A 240 -5.26 -14.11 8.16
CA ASN A 240 -4.59 -14.23 6.87
C ASN A 240 -3.07 -14.09 7.06
N PHE A 241 -2.32 -14.22 5.97
CA PHE A 241 -0.90 -13.88 5.93
C PHE A 241 -0.60 -13.02 4.72
N ALA A 242 0.04 -11.86 4.96
CA ALA A 242 0.82 -11.21 3.92
C ALA A 242 2.07 -12.06 3.68
N SER A 243 2.33 -12.42 2.42
CA SER A 243 3.41 -13.33 2.04
C SER A 243 4.08 -12.87 0.76
N VAL A 244 5.29 -13.37 0.50
CA VAL A 244 6.01 -13.13 -0.75
C VAL A 244 6.27 -14.45 -1.45
N VAL A 245 5.89 -14.51 -2.72
CA VAL A 245 6.23 -15.59 -3.65
C VAL A 245 7.50 -15.20 -4.39
N THR A 246 8.46 -16.11 -4.43
CA THR A 246 9.70 -15.91 -5.20
C THR A 246 9.66 -16.69 -6.49
N VAL A 247 9.90 -15.99 -7.60
CA VAL A 247 10.05 -16.56 -8.93
C VAL A 247 11.51 -16.45 -9.36
N THR A 248 12.03 -17.54 -9.93
CA THR A 248 13.43 -17.70 -10.33
C THR A 248 13.53 -18.23 -11.76
N GLU A 249 14.77 -18.36 -12.25
CA GLU A 249 15.06 -18.93 -13.58
C GLU A 249 14.33 -18.20 -14.73
N GLY A 250 14.24 -16.87 -14.66
CA GLY A 250 13.59 -16.04 -15.68
C GLY A 250 12.10 -16.31 -15.81
N GLY A 251 11.43 -16.74 -14.72
CA GLY A 251 10.00 -17.00 -14.69
C GLY A 251 9.58 -18.47 -14.81
N ARG A 252 10.54 -19.40 -14.86
CA ARG A 252 10.24 -20.83 -15.05
C ARG A 252 9.98 -21.60 -13.76
N ALA A 253 10.40 -21.06 -12.62
CA ALA A 253 10.29 -21.74 -11.33
C ALA A 253 9.70 -20.79 -10.28
N ILE A 254 8.55 -21.17 -9.71
CA ILE A 254 7.87 -20.44 -8.64
C ILE A 254 8.00 -21.23 -7.34
N ARG A 255 8.42 -20.56 -6.26
CA ARG A 255 8.53 -21.13 -4.91
C ARG A 255 7.25 -20.90 -4.11
N GLN A 256 7.04 -21.72 -3.09
CA GLN A 256 5.94 -21.52 -2.14
C GLN A 256 6.06 -20.16 -1.42
N PRO A 257 4.94 -19.54 -1.02
CA PRO A 257 4.97 -18.25 -0.34
C PRO A 257 5.72 -18.31 0.99
N HIS A 258 6.61 -17.33 1.24
CA HIS A 258 7.18 -17.09 2.56
C HIS A 258 6.32 -16.06 3.29
N HIS A 259 5.91 -16.37 4.53
CA HIS A 259 5.04 -15.50 5.31
C HIS A 259 5.82 -14.31 5.88
N VAL A 260 5.34 -13.10 5.58
CA VAL A 260 5.87 -11.84 6.12
C VAL A 260 5.27 -11.60 7.50
N ALA A 261 3.95 -11.61 7.58
CA ALA A 261 3.21 -11.31 8.80
C ALA A 261 1.84 -11.97 8.79
N LYS A 262 1.35 -12.29 9.98
CA LYS A 262 -0.02 -12.74 10.20
C LYS A 262 -0.92 -11.51 10.32
N THR A 263 -1.99 -11.47 9.53
CA THR A 263 -2.88 -10.30 9.42
C THR A 263 -4.32 -10.65 9.77
N THR A 264 -5.13 -9.63 10.03
CA THR A 264 -6.60 -9.71 10.06
C THR A 264 -7.13 -8.92 8.87
N PRO A 265 -7.91 -9.55 7.97
CA PRO A 265 -8.32 -8.90 6.72
C PRO A 265 -9.12 -7.61 6.94
N CYS A 266 -8.82 -6.63 6.10
CA CYS A 266 -9.48 -5.34 6.04
C CYS A 266 -10.58 -5.33 5.00
N THR A 267 -11.84 -5.36 5.43
CA THR A 267 -13.00 -5.44 4.52
C THR A 267 -13.86 -4.17 4.59
N PRO A 268 -14.37 -3.67 3.44
CA PRO A 268 -14.21 -4.25 2.10
C PRO A 268 -12.97 -3.75 1.33
N ALA A 269 -12.22 -2.77 1.87
CA ALA A 269 -11.31 -1.94 1.07
C ALA A 269 -9.79 -2.11 1.33
N GLY A 270 -9.31 -3.17 2.01
CA GLY A 270 -7.90 -3.27 2.42
C GLY A 270 -6.86 -3.14 1.29
N GLY A 271 -7.15 -3.69 0.12
CA GLY A 271 -6.18 -3.82 -0.97
C GLY A 271 -5.20 -4.98 -0.79
N PRO A 272 -4.46 -5.36 -1.83
CA PRO A 272 -3.37 -6.33 -1.75
C PRO A 272 -2.22 -5.84 -0.87
N PRO A 273 -1.33 -6.74 -0.40
CA PRO A 273 0.00 -6.34 0.03
C PRO A 273 0.81 -5.85 -1.18
N GLU A 274 1.59 -4.78 -1.00
CA GLU A 274 2.48 -4.22 -2.01
C GLU A 274 3.95 -4.37 -1.60
N ILE A 275 4.86 -4.41 -2.57
CA ILE A 275 6.28 -4.71 -2.35
C ILE A 275 7.17 -3.70 -3.07
N ALA A 276 8.32 -3.40 -2.46
CA ALA A 276 9.39 -2.66 -3.11
C ALA A 276 10.76 -3.24 -2.75
N VAL A 277 11.77 -2.98 -3.58
CA VAL A 277 13.16 -3.37 -3.32
C VAL A 277 14.06 -2.16 -3.49
N ASP A 278 15.07 -2.02 -2.62
CA ASP A 278 16.07 -0.97 -2.78
C ASP A 278 17.05 -1.31 -3.92
N HIS A 279 16.95 -0.57 -5.02
CA HIS A 279 17.87 -0.64 -6.16
C HIS A 279 18.99 0.39 -6.12
N SER A 280 19.03 1.26 -5.10
CA SER A 280 20.05 2.28 -4.95
C SER A 280 21.43 1.66 -4.70
N ASP A 281 22.47 2.49 -4.80
CA ASP A 281 23.82 2.14 -4.34
C ASP A 281 24.01 2.44 -2.83
N GLY A 282 22.91 2.68 -2.11
CA GLY A 282 22.88 3.03 -0.71
C GLY A 282 23.06 1.84 0.24
N PRO A 283 23.00 2.10 1.56
CA PRO A 283 23.29 1.09 2.58
C PRO A 283 22.26 -0.05 2.65
N PHE A 284 21.09 0.10 2.06
CA PHE A 284 20.01 -0.88 2.10
C PHE A 284 19.81 -1.62 0.77
N ARG A 285 20.74 -1.50 -0.19
CA ARG A 285 20.65 -2.15 -1.50
C ARG A 285 20.28 -3.63 -1.40
N GLY A 286 19.20 -4.02 -2.06
CA GLY A 286 18.64 -5.37 -2.05
C GLY A 286 17.64 -5.65 -0.92
N ARG A 287 17.47 -4.75 0.04
CA ARG A 287 16.43 -4.88 1.07
C ARG A 287 15.05 -4.88 0.41
N VAL A 288 14.22 -5.83 0.84
CA VAL A 288 12.84 -6.00 0.41
C VAL A 288 11.91 -5.38 1.45
N TYR A 289 10.90 -4.64 1.00
CA TYR A 289 9.90 -3.99 1.83
C TYR A 289 8.52 -4.46 1.41
N VAL A 290 7.64 -4.77 2.36
CA VAL A 290 6.24 -5.12 2.10
C VAL A 290 5.35 -4.22 2.94
N ALA A 291 4.46 -3.49 2.25
CA ALA A 291 3.41 -2.69 2.86
C ALA A 291 2.07 -3.44 2.76
N PHE A 292 1.30 -3.50 3.83
CA PHE A 292 0.05 -4.25 3.87
C PHE A 292 -0.93 -3.69 4.88
N THR A 293 -2.21 -4.07 4.75
CA THR A 293 -3.23 -3.70 5.72
C THR A 293 -3.40 -4.72 6.83
N ASP A 294 -3.69 -4.26 8.04
CA ASP A 294 -4.03 -5.14 9.16
C ASP A 294 -5.11 -4.55 10.07
N HIS A 295 -6.21 -5.29 10.24
CA HIS A 295 -7.29 -4.96 11.18
C HIS A 295 -7.05 -5.49 12.62
N THR A 296 -5.92 -6.16 12.89
CA THR A 296 -5.62 -6.72 14.24
C THR A 296 -5.71 -5.66 15.35
N TYR A 297 -5.55 -4.39 15.01
CA TYR A 297 -5.50 -3.25 15.92
C TYR A 297 -6.86 -2.52 16.11
N GLY A 298 -7.97 -3.12 15.68
CA GLY A 298 -9.33 -2.58 15.87
C GLY A 298 -9.80 -1.59 14.79
N ARG A 299 -8.91 -1.23 13.86
CA ARG A 299 -9.15 -0.48 12.63
C ARG A 299 -8.17 -0.95 11.54
N CYS A 300 -8.43 -0.65 10.28
CA CYS A 300 -7.51 -0.99 9.19
C CYS A 300 -6.28 -0.09 9.16
N GLN A 301 -5.14 -0.59 9.63
CA GLN A 301 -3.88 0.18 9.62
C GLN A 301 -3.00 -0.21 8.44
N ILE A 302 -2.11 0.71 8.04
CA ILE A 302 -1.02 0.40 7.11
C ILE A 302 0.20 -0.03 7.92
N MET A 303 0.72 -1.21 7.58
CA MET A 303 1.87 -1.83 8.20
C MET A 303 3.01 -1.94 7.20
N LEU A 304 4.25 -1.80 7.67
CA LEU A 304 5.48 -2.03 6.93
C LEU A 304 6.27 -3.15 7.59
N SER A 305 6.78 -4.09 6.79
CA SER A 305 7.82 -5.02 7.23
C SER A 305 8.92 -5.08 6.16
N TRP A 306 10.13 -5.43 6.55
CA TRP A 306 11.27 -5.50 5.65
C TRP A 306 12.15 -6.71 5.95
N SER A 307 12.94 -7.12 4.95
CA SER A 307 13.86 -8.25 5.02
C SER A 307 15.09 -8.00 4.14
N ASP A 308 16.28 -8.39 4.63
CA ASP A 308 17.52 -8.36 3.86
C ASP A 308 17.77 -9.67 3.07
N ASP A 309 17.11 -10.77 3.43
CA ASP A 309 17.27 -12.08 2.80
C ASP A 309 15.99 -12.63 2.13
N GLY A 310 14.84 -11.99 2.40
CA GLY A 310 13.51 -12.42 1.95
C GLY A 310 12.91 -13.54 2.79
N GLU A 311 13.57 -13.97 3.86
CA GLU A 311 13.16 -15.10 4.71
C GLU A 311 12.85 -14.63 6.14
N GLU A 312 13.72 -13.82 6.74
CA GLU A 312 13.53 -13.24 8.06
C GLU A 312 12.99 -11.81 7.94
N TRP A 313 11.83 -11.57 8.53
CA TRP A 313 11.10 -10.30 8.41
C TRP A 313 11.09 -9.53 9.71
N ALA A 314 11.32 -8.22 9.63
CA ALA A 314 11.19 -7.31 10.75
C ALA A 314 9.75 -7.31 11.30
N SER A 315 9.62 -7.08 12.62
CA SER A 315 8.29 -6.94 13.22
C SER A 315 7.51 -5.81 12.54
N PRO A 316 6.23 -6.01 12.16
CA PRO A 316 5.46 -5.00 11.45
C PRO A 316 5.40 -3.65 12.17
N LEU A 317 5.78 -2.60 11.46
CA LEU A 317 5.75 -1.20 11.89
C LEU A 317 4.46 -0.53 11.35
N PRO A 318 3.57 0.03 12.18
CA PRO A 318 2.48 0.87 11.69
C PRO A 318 3.03 2.20 11.16
N VAL A 319 2.64 2.59 9.93
CA VAL A 319 3.17 3.78 9.24
C VAL A 319 2.13 4.87 9.00
N ASP A 320 0.86 4.60 9.28
CA ASP A 320 -0.27 5.47 9.01
C ASP A 320 -0.51 6.56 10.08
N ASP A 321 0.52 6.99 10.83
CA ASP A 321 0.42 7.86 12.00
C ASP A 321 -0.72 7.46 12.96
N PRO A 322 -0.43 6.69 14.02
CA PRO A 322 -1.48 5.96 14.71
C PRO A 322 -2.40 6.87 15.55
N ARG A 323 -3.61 7.10 15.04
CA ARG A 323 -4.78 7.39 15.88
C ARG A 323 -5.44 6.07 16.21
N ILE A 324 -5.44 5.69 17.49
CA ILE A 324 -6.25 4.56 17.97
C ILE A 324 -7.62 5.10 18.38
N PRO A 325 -8.69 4.77 17.67
CA PRO A 325 -10.04 5.09 18.10
C PRO A 325 -10.43 4.20 19.28
N LEU A 326 -10.96 4.81 20.32
CA LEU A 326 -11.31 4.12 21.56
C LEU A 326 -12.63 3.34 21.46
N ASP A 327 -13.51 3.74 20.53
CA ASP A 327 -14.91 3.28 20.46
C ASP A 327 -15.43 3.07 19.01
N SER A 328 -14.60 3.12 17.95
CA SER A 328 -15.11 3.12 16.55
C SER A 328 -14.41 2.14 15.58
N ALA A 329 -15.19 1.65 14.60
CA ALA A 329 -14.78 0.79 13.47
C ALA A 329 -13.98 1.55 12.38
N GLY A 330 -13.16 2.52 12.79
CA GLY A 330 -12.47 3.50 11.94
C GLY A 330 -11.99 4.71 12.75
N PRO A 331 -11.37 5.74 12.14
CA PRO A 331 -11.15 5.86 10.70
C PRO A 331 -10.24 4.77 10.17
N ASN A 332 -10.42 4.36 8.91
CA ASN A 332 -9.64 3.34 8.21
C ASN A 332 -8.53 3.96 7.35
N ALA A 333 -7.40 3.26 7.25
CA ALA A 333 -6.38 3.50 6.24
C ALA A 333 -6.28 2.23 5.40
N PHE A 334 -6.16 2.39 4.09
CA PHE A 334 -6.34 1.28 3.16
C PHE A 334 -5.63 1.54 1.83
N MET A 335 -5.45 0.49 1.03
CA MET A 335 -4.79 0.55 -0.28
C MET A 335 -3.39 1.16 -0.18
N PRO A 336 -2.46 0.51 0.56
CA PRO A 336 -1.10 0.98 0.59
C PRO A 336 -0.43 0.77 -0.77
N ASP A 337 0.56 1.59 -1.06
CA ASP A 337 1.55 1.32 -2.09
C ASP A 337 2.92 1.87 -1.65
N ILE A 338 3.99 1.32 -2.20
CA ILE A 338 5.36 1.50 -1.72
C ILE A 338 6.36 1.51 -2.86
N ALA A 339 7.35 2.40 -2.79
CA ALA A 339 8.48 2.40 -3.72
C ALA A 339 9.76 2.89 -3.05
N VAL A 340 10.91 2.52 -3.62
CA VAL A 340 12.23 3.01 -3.18
C VAL A 340 12.84 3.87 -4.28
N ASN A 341 13.30 5.07 -3.92
CA ASN A 341 13.94 5.95 -4.89
C ASN A 341 15.44 5.65 -5.07
N ARG A 342 16.07 6.31 -6.05
CA ARG A 342 17.51 6.13 -6.36
C ARG A 342 18.47 6.46 -5.20
N ASP A 343 17.99 7.16 -4.17
CA ASP A 343 18.76 7.56 -2.99
C ASP A 343 18.51 6.63 -1.77
N GLY A 344 17.81 5.51 -1.97
CA GLY A 344 17.50 4.51 -0.94
C GLY A 344 16.38 4.96 0.02
N VAL A 345 15.65 6.02 -0.31
CA VAL A 345 14.50 6.49 0.47
C VAL A 345 13.29 5.63 0.13
N VAL A 346 12.60 5.12 1.15
CA VAL A 346 11.37 4.34 0.98
C VAL A 346 10.18 5.27 1.09
N GLY A 347 9.38 5.44 0.04
CA GLY A 347 8.14 6.20 0.05
C GLY A 347 6.94 5.27 0.18
N ILE A 348 5.97 5.61 1.04
CA ILE A 348 4.77 4.82 1.29
C ILE A 348 3.55 5.74 1.19
N THR A 349 2.52 5.29 0.48
CA THR A 349 1.32 6.06 0.18
C THR A 349 0.08 5.23 0.51
N TRP A 350 -1.03 5.86 0.93
CA TRP A 350 -2.30 5.18 1.22
C TRP A 350 -3.49 6.13 1.19
N LEU A 351 -4.69 5.55 1.13
CA LEU A 351 -5.95 6.27 1.29
C LEU A 351 -6.38 6.31 2.74
N ASP A 352 -6.67 7.50 3.25
CA ASP A 352 -6.83 7.75 4.67
C ASP A 352 -8.17 8.41 5.00
N ARG A 353 -8.97 7.77 5.87
CA ARG A 353 -10.30 8.24 6.27
C ARG A 353 -10.33 9.07 7.56
N ARG A 354 -9.18 9.50 8.10
CA ARG A 354 -9.11 10.16 9.43
C ARG A 354 -9.90 11.46 9.54
N GLU A 355 -10.10 12.14 8.42
CA GLU A 355 -10.79 13.43 8.36
C GLU A 355 -12.32 13.26 8.34
N ASP A 356 -12.84 12.03 8.17
CA ASP A 356 -14.27 11.76 8.12
C ASP A 356 -14.75 10.90 9.30
N PRO A 357 -15.62 11.45 10.17
CA PRO A 357 -16.18 10.71 11.30
C PRO A 357 -17.07 9.53 10.87
N LEU A 358 -17.55 9.50 9.63
CA LEU A 358 -18.35 8.39 9.09
C LEU A 358 -17.51 7.28 8.48
N ASN A 359 -16.18 7.46 8.39
CA ASN A 359 -15.25 6.48 7.84
C ASN A 359 -15.58 6.10 6.37
N GLN A 360 -15.98 7.08 5.57
CA GLN A 360 -16.32 6.97 4.15
C GLN A 360 -15.34 7.77 3.30
N GLU A 361 -15.22 9.08 3.54
CA GLU A 361 -14.34 10.00 2.78
C GLU A 361 -12.88 9.69 3.04
N PHE A 362 -12.05 9.87 2.01
CA PHE A 362 -10.63 9.57 2.10
C PHE A 362 -9.77 10.61 1.41
N ARG A 363 -8.53 10.74 1.89
CA ARG A 363 -7.50 11.59 1.33
C ARG A 363 -6.23 10.78 1.06
N GLN A 364 -5.53 11.09 -0.03
CA GLN A 364 -4.20 10.54 -0.31
C GLN A 364 -3.17 11.09 0.69
N ARG A 365 -2.46 10.20 1.38
CA ARG A 365 -1.35 10.55 2.27
C ARG A 365 -0.04 9.88 1.84
N PHE A 366 1.07 10.43 2.32
CA PHE A 366 2.41 9.94 2.08
C PHE A 366 3.26 10.02 3.35
N THR A 367 4.15 9.05 3.54
CA THR A 367 5.30 9.13 4.43
C THR A 367 6.53 8.54 3.78
N ALA A 368 7.70 8.72 4.39
CA ALA A 368 8.94 8.10 3.95
C ALA A 368 9.77 7.53 5.10
N SER A 369 10.60 6.54 4.80
CA SER A 369 11.68 6.07 5.67
C SER A 369 13.04 6.45 5.10
N LEU A 370 13.91 6.98 5.96
CA LEU A 370 15.31 7.31 5.69
C LEU A 370 16.28 6.42 6.47
N ASP A 371 15.77 5.38 7.14
CA ASP A 371 16.55 4.46 7.96
C ASP A 371 16.27 2.98 7.63
N GLY A 372 15.81 2.73 6.40
CA GLY A 372 15.66 1.38 5.86
C GLY A 372 14.47 0.63 6.45
N GLY A 373 13.40 1.34 6.82
CA GLY A 373 12.15 0.78 7.34
C GLY A 373 12.11 0.58 8.85
N GLU A 374 13.10 1.08 9.59
CA GLU A 374 13.13 1.05 11.07
C GLU A 374 12.16 2.08 11.68
N SER A 375 12.01 3.22 11.02
CA SER A 375 11.02 4.24 11.34
C SER A 375 10.53 4.96 10.07
N VAL A 376 9.46 5.75 10.22
CA VAL A 376 8.94 6.63 9.18
C VAL A 376 8.82 8.05 9.68
N LEU A 377 8.91 9.01 8.77
CA LEU A 377 8.59 10.41 9.03
C LEU A 377 7.11 10.55 9.42
N PRO A 378 6.71 11.67 10.06
CA PRO A 378 5.30 12.03 10.16
C PRO A 378 4.67 12.10 8.76
N SER A 379 3.49 11.53 8.60
CA SER A 379 2.79 11.52 7.32
C SER A 379 2.18 12.88 7.00
N VAL A 380 2.02 13.18 5.70
CA VAL A 380 1.38 14.40 5.21
C VAL A 380 0.29 14.10 4.18
N PRO A 381 -0.79 14.91 4.11
CA PRO A 381 -1.71 14.83 2.98
C PRO A 381 -1.02 15.31 1.70
N VAL A 382 -1.16 14.56 0.61
CA VAL A 382 -0.62 14.92 -0.73
C VAL A 382 -1.69 15.57 -1.60
N SER A 383 -2.94 15.14 -1.43
CA SER A 383 -4.08 15.65 -2.19
C SER A 383 -4.65 16.91 -1.55
N GLU A 384 -4.96 17.92 -2.38
CA GLU A 384 -5.58 19.19 -1.95
C GLU A 384 -7.07 19.04 -1.56
N ALA A 385 -7.70 17.94 -1.97
CA ALA A 385 -9.11 17.63 -1.69
C ALA A 385 -9.25 16.16 -1.28
N ALA A 386 -10.21 15.88 -0.40
CA ALA A 386 -10.66 14.52 -0.15
C ALA A 386 -11.59 14.04 -1.27
N HIS A 387 -11.65 12.73 -1.48
CA HIS A 387 -12.76 12.11 -2.19
C HIS A 387 -13.99 12.14 -1.27
N THR A 388 -15.07 12.79 -1.72
CA THR A 388 -16.27 13.04 -0.91
C THR A 388 -17.48 12.23 -1.38
N TYR A 389 -18.45 12.02 -0.50
CA TYR A 389 -19.73 11.41 -0.88
C TYR A 389 -20.83 12.49 -0.87
N ALA A 390 -21.69 12.49 -1.89
CA ALA A 390 -22.89 13.32 -1.84
C ALA A 390 -23.73 12.89 -0.62
N ARG A 391 -23.92 13.80 0.34
CA ARG A 391 -24.67 13.57 1.58
C ARG A 391 -26.17 13.45 1.30
N GLY A 392 -26.59 12.33 0.70
CA GLY A 392 -28.00 12.02 0.45
C GLY A 392 -28.18 10.56 0.09
N GLU A 393 -29.01 9.85 0.86
CA GLU A 393 -29.46 8.50 0.49
C GLU A 393 -30.04 8.54 -0.94
N GLY A 394 -29.35 7.90 -1.90
CA GLY A 394 -29.87 7.68 -3.24
C GLY A 394 -29.37 8.61 -4.35
N GLU A 395 -28.53 9.61 -4.07
CA GLU A 395 -27.73 10.26 -5.12
C GLU A 395 -26.56 9.35 -5.49
N ARG A 396 -26.87 8.18 -6.06
CA ARG A 396 -25.89 7.34 -6.75
C ARG A 396 -25.45 8.08 -8.01
N GLU A 397 -24.14 8.13 -8.32
CA GLU A 397 -23.73 8.46 -9.69
C GLU A 397 -24.57 7.59 -10.63
N GLY A 398 -25.39 8.26 -11.44
CA GLY A 398 -26.47 7.65 -12.21
C GLY A 398 -25.94 6.92 -13.42
N TYR A 399 -25.11 5.90 -13.22
CA TYR A 399 -24.73 5.02 -14.32
C TYR A 399 -25.88 4.02 -14.56
N ALA A 400 -26.37 3.96 -15.78
CA ALA A 400 -27.06 2.76 -16.22
C ALA A 400 -25.97 1.72 -16.46
N GLY A 401 -26.01 0.62 -15.70
CA GLY A 401 -25.16 -0.55 -15.96
C GLY A 401 -25.38 -1.08 -17.37
N LEU A 402 -24.40 -1.87 -17.82
CA LEU A 402 -24.39 -2.42 -19.16
C LEU A 402 -25.68 -3.21 -19.43
N GLY A 403 -26.28 -2.98 -20.60
CA GLY A 403 -27.42 -3.79 -21.03
C GLY A 403 -26.99 -5.26 -21.20
N ALA A 404 -27.74 -6.19 -20.61
CA ALA A 404 -27.49 -7.62 -20.75
C ALA A 404 -28.39 -8.19 -21.87
N VAL A 405 -27.81 -9.04 -22.73
CA VAL A 405 -28.56 -9.83 -23.72
C VAL A 405 -28.42 -11.29 -23.36
N SER A 406 -29.55 -11.97 -23.12
CA SER A 406 -29.59 -13.41 -22.86
C SER A 406 -30.36 -14.11 -23.98
N ARG A 407 -29.84 -15.24 -24.45
CA ARG A 407 -30.51 -16.16 -25.38
C ARG A 407 -30.64 -17.53 -24.73
N PRO A 408 -31.75 -17.80 -24.01
CA PRO A 408 -32.00 -19.12 -23.45
C PRO A 408 -32.13 -20.19 -24.55
N SER A 409 -32.07 -21.46 -24.14
CA SER A 409 -32.17 -22.61 -25.05
C SER A 409 -33.53 -22.73 -25.76
N ASP A 410 -34.53 -21.98 -25.33
CA ASP A 410 -35.85 -21.88 -25.97
C ASP A 410 -35.86 -20.97 -27.21
N GLY A 411 -34.72 -20.35 -27.54
CA GLY A 411 -34.58 -19.47 -28.72
C GLY A 411 -35.12 -18.06 -28.52
N SER A 412 -35.63 -17.71 -27.33
CA SER A 412 -36.00 -16.34 -27.00
C SER A 412 -34.75 -15.43 -26.89
N SER A 413 -34.93 -14.13 -27.07
CA SER A 413 -33.89 -13.13 -26.81
C SER A 413 -34.43 -12.14 -25.78
N TRP A 414 -33.76 -12.06 -24.64
CA TRP A 414 -34.06 -11.14 -23.57
C TRP A 414 -33.05 -10.01 -23.57
N ILE A 415 -33.54 -8.78 -23.48
CA ILE A 415 -32.72 -7.58 -23.27
C ILE A 415 -33.09 -7.04 -21.90
N ALA A 416 -32.10 -6.89 -21.02
CA ALA A 416 -32.24 -6.27 -19.72
C ALA A 416 -31.37 -5.01 -19.67
N ILE A 417 -31.92 -3.91 -19.13
CA ILE A 417 -31.15 -2.73 -18.76
C ILE A 417 -30.91 -2.85 -17.27
N ILE A 418 -29.64 -3.04 -16.88
CA ILE A 418 -29.27 -3.19 -15.47
C ILE A 418 -29.04 -1.78 -14.93
N THR A 419 -29.87 -1.32 -14.01
CA THR A 419 -29.68 -0.04 -13.33
C THR A 419 -28.98 -0.25 -11.99
N GLY A 420 -27.84 0.40 -11.74
CA GLY A 420 -27.03 0.26 -10.53
C GLY A 420 -25.79 1.16 -10.59
N GLY A 421 -25.12 1.43 -9.47
CA GLY A 421 -23.88 2.23 -9.48
C GLY A 421 -22.81 1.54 -10.33
N ALA A 422 -21.92 2.32 -10.96
CA ALA A 422 -20.72 1.75 -11.56
C ALA A 422 -19.92 1.03 -10.46
N HIS A 423 -19.54 -0.22 -10.72
CA HIS A 423 -18.68 -0.96 -9.80
C HIS A 423 -17.39 -0.14 -9.57
N ARG A 424 -16.92 -0.06 -8.31
CA ARG A 424 -15.59 0.47 -7.92
C ARG A 424 -15.37 1.99 -8.07
N THR A 425 -16.41 2.82 -8.06
CA THR A 425 -16.26 4.30 -7.99
C THR A 425 -16.86 4.92 -6.74
N TYR A 426 -17.50 4.11 -5.87
CA TYR A 426 -18.28 4.58 -4.72
C TYR A 426 -17.49 4.50 -3.41
N GLU A 427 -17.38 3.32 -2.80
CA GLU A 427 -16.75 3.15 -1.47
C GLU A 427 -15.30 2.65 -1.55
N GLU A 428 -14.83 2.42 -2.78
CA GLU A 428 -13.59 1.74 -3.16
C GLU A 428 -13.07 2.41 -4.44
N VAL A 429 -11.76 2.58 -4.55
CA VAL A 429 -11.09 3.12 -5.75
C VAL A 429 -10.70 2.02 -6.74
N GLY A 430 -11.14 0.78 -6.51
CA GLY A 430 -10.66 -0.42 -7.20
C GLY A 430 -9.77 -1.29 -6.31
N ASP A 431 -9.12 -2.29 -6.90
CA ASP A 431 -8.24 -3.23 -6.19
C ASP A 431 -6.78 -2.74 -6.10
N TYR A 432 -6.39 -1.75 -6.91
CA TYR A 432 -5.00 -1.28 -7.03
C TYR A 432 -4.88 0.26 -7.02
N VAL A 433 -3.77 0.75 -6.47
CA VAL A 433 -3.30 2.14 -6.55
C VAL A 433 -1.81 2.15 -6.92
N GLY A 434 -1.27 3.31 -7.30
CA GLY A 434 0.10 3.42 -7.81
C GLY A 434 0.89 4.64 -7.31
N ILE A 435 2.18 4.45 -7.05
CA ILE A 435 3.20 5.48 -6.84
C ILE A 435 4.32 5.32 -7.87
N MET A 436 4.71 6.41 -8.52
CA MET A 436 5.85 6.42 -9.43
C MET A 436 7.09 6.96 -8.74
N VAL A 437 8.26 6.53 -9.21
CA VAL A 437 9.55 7.11 -8.86
C VAL A 437 10.21 7.60 -10.14
N ALA A 438 10.31 8.91 -10.29
CA ALA A 438 11.02 9.51 -11.42
C ALA A 438 12.52 9.25 -11.33
N ALA A 439 13.22 9.21 -12.47
CA ALA A 439 14.67 8.99 -12.53
C ALA A 439 15.51 10.01 -11.74
N ASP A 440 14.94 11.18 -11.40
CA ASP A 440 15.60 12.18 -10.56
C ASP A 440 15.48 11.90 -9.04
N GLY A 441 14.66 10.91 -8.66
CA GLY A 441 14.43 10.47 -7.28
C GLY A 441 13.13 11.01 -6.65
N ARG A 442 12.36 11.83 -7.36
CA ARG A 442 11.06 12.33 -6.87
C ARG A 442 10.00 11.23 -6.92
N PHE A 443 9.21 11.16 -5.85
CA PHE A 443 8.01 10.32 -5.83
C PHE A 443 6.86 11.06 -6.51
N HIS A 444 5.97 10.30 -7.14
CA HIS A 444 4.73 10.82 -7.70
C HIS A 444 3.59 9.86 -7.33
N PRO A 445 2.99 10.00 -6.14
CA PRO A 445 1.76 9.30 -5.80
C PRO A 445 0.67 9.62 -6.81
N VAL A 446 -0.11 8.62 -7.20
CA VAL A 446 -1.33 8.78 -7.99
C VAL A 446 -2.52 8.52 -7.09
N TRP A 447 -3.57 9.31 -7.24
CA TRP A 447 -4.80 9.10 -6.49
C TRP A 447 -6.03 9.45 -7.30
N VAL A 448 -7.18 8.96 -6.85
CA VAL A 448 -8.49 9.35 -7.36
C VAL A 448 -9.17 10.24 -6.33
N ASP A 449 -9.65 11.41 -6.76
CA ASP A 449 -10.62 12.21 -6.02
C ASP A 449 -11.67 12.81 -6.95
N ASN A 450 -12.75 13.34 -6.38
CA ASN A 450 -13.91 13.84 -7.12
C ASN A 450 -14.11 15.35 -7.01
N ARG A 451 -13.05 16.12 -6.79
CA ARG A 451 -13.12 17.60 -6.69
C ARG A 451 -13.71 18.27 -7.94
N THR A 452 -13.67 17.58 -9.07
CA THR A 452 -14.24 18.01 -10.37
C THR A 452 -15.69 17.58 -10.57
N GLY A 453 -16.30 16.89 -9.60
CA GLY A 453 -17.67 16.36 -9.66
C GLY A 453 -17.77 14.93 -10.21
N VAL A 454 -16.66 14.35 -10.69
CA VAL A 454 -16.52 12.94 -11.09
C VAL A 454 -15.15 12.45 -10.61
N ALA A 455 -15.02 11.15 -10.34
CA ALA A 455 -13.77 10.53 -9.90
C ALA A 455 -12.68 10.62 -11.00
N GLN A 456 -11.61 11.39 -10.76
CA GLN A 456 -10.54 11.67 -11.72
C GLN A 456 -9.18 11.33 -11.12
N LEU A 457 -8.21 11.03 -11.99
CA LEU A 457 -6.83 10.72 -11.60
C LEU A 457 -6.00 11.99 -11.42
N TYR A 458 -5.25 12.04 -10.33
CA TYR A 458 -4.35 13.12 -10.01
C TYR A 458 -2.98 12.60 -9.58
N THR A 459 -1.97 13.42 -9.74
CA THR A 459 -0.62 13.18 -9.19
C THR A 459 0.05 14.48 -8.75
N ALA A 460 1.06 14.37 -7.88
CA ALA A 460 1.90 15.47 -7.44
C ALA A 460 3.32 14.96 -7.15
N PRO A 461 4.37 15.75 -7.47
CA PRO A 461 5.72 15.41 -7.06
C PRO A 461 5.86 15.55 -5.54
N VAL A 462 6.52 14.59 -4.92
CA VAL A 462 6.89 14.59 -3.51
C VAL A 462 8.40 14.42 -3.40
N GLU A 463 9.04 15.40 -2.77
CA GLU A 463 10.46 15.38 -2.43
C GLU A 463 10.61 15.09 -0.94
N VAL A 464 11.52 14.17 -0.61
CA VAL A 464 11.85 13.84 0.77
C VAL A 464 13.19 14.49 1.10
N ALA A 465 13.20 15.37 2.10
CA ALA A 465 14.43 15.97 2.58
C ALA A 465 15.24 14.96 3.41
N GLY A 466 16.53 14.82 3.10
CA GLY A 466 17.43 13.92 3.81
C GLY A 466 18.02 12.84 2.90
N THR A 467 18.82 11.96 3.49
CA THR A 467 19.47 10.84 2.79
C THR A 467 19.26 9.57 3.59
N ALA A 468 19.06 8.44 2.91
CA ALA A 468 18.97 7.16 3.58
C ALA A 468 20.29 6.82 4.29
N ARG A 469 20.21 6.49 5.59
CA ARG A 469 21.35 6.14 6.45
C ARG A 469 20.94 5.02 7.38
N THR A 470 21.86 4.10 7.66
CA THR A 470 21.67 3.10 8.72
C THR A 470 21.47 3.76 10.08
N ARG A 471 20.80 3.06 10.99
CA ARG A 471 20.67 3.52 12.38
C ARG A 471 22.01 3.78 13.06
N ALA A 472 23.02 2.97 12.75
CA ALA A 472 24.38 3.18 13.25
C ALA A 472 24.97 4.51 12.76
N GLU A 473 24.79 4.85 11.49
CA GLU A 473 25.22 6.14 10.94
C GLU A 473 24.44 7.30 11.55
N TRP A 474 23.12 7.20 11.69
CA TRP A 474 22.30 8.22 12.38
C TRP A 474 22.76 8.48 13.82
N ASN A 475 23.11 7.41 14.54
CA ASN A 475 23.55 7.51 15.93
C ASN A 475 25.01 7.94 16.06
N ALA A 476 25.82 7.79 15.01
CA ALA A 476 27.24 8.12 15.04
C ALA A 476 27.47 9.59 15.38
N ASP A 477 26.54 10.49 15.04
CA ASP A 477 26.67 11.93 15.28
C ASP A 477 26.37 12.31 16.75
N LEU A 478 25.67 11.44 17.50
CA LEU A 478 25.18 11.72 18.87
C LEU A 478 26.19 11.40 19.98
N GLY A 479 27.19 10.56 19.69
CA GLY A 479 28.21 10.14 20.66
C GLY A 479 28.01 8.72 21.18
N ARG A 480 28.35 8.48 22.46
CA ARG A 480 28.29 7.13 23.03
C ARG A 480 26.89 6.81 23.52
N ASN A 481 26.32 5.70 23.07
CA ASN A 481 25.06 5.19 23.61
C ASN A 481 25.25 4.72 25.06
N VAL A 482 24.52 5.35 25.98
CA VAL A 482 24.53 5.08 27.43
C VAL A 482 23.14 4.72 27.94
N THR A 483 22.24 4.26 27.06
CA THR A 483 20.84 3.92 27.41
C THR A 483 20.76 2.96 28.60
N ASP A 484 21.53 1.87 28.60
CA ASP A 484 21.52 0.86 29.68
C ASP A 484 22.17 1.36 30.99
N SER A 485 22.83 2.52 30.92
CA SER A 485 23.55 3.16 32.04
C SER A 485 22.73 4.25 32.73
N VAL A 486 21.56 4.61 32.18
CA VAL A 486 20.71 5.68 32.67
C VAL A 486 19.30 5.15 32.96
N ALA A 487 18.79 5.40 34.16
CA ALA A 487 17.39 5.16 34.46
C ALA A 487 16.56 6.40 34.12
N VAL A 488 15.45 6.21 33.39
CA VAL A 488 14.49 7.27 33.06
C VAL A 488 13.31 7.17 34.03
N LEU A 489 13.11 8.20 34.84
CA LEU A 489 12.06 8.25 35.85
C LEU A 489 11.07 9.36 35.50
N VAL A 490 9.79 9.03 35.33
CA VAL A 490 8.76 10.04 35.14
C VAL A 490 8.50 10.74 36.49
N ASN A 491 8.87 12.02 36.56
CA ASN A 491 8.71 12.86 37.74
C ASN A 491 7.33 13.57 37.72
N LYS A 492 6.94 14.09 36.56
CA LYS A 492 5.63 14.74 36.35
C LYS A 492 4.99 14.22 35.06
N SER A 493 3.69 13.97 35.11
CA SER A 493 2.83 13.83 33.94
C SER A 493 1.49 14.48 34.25
N THR A 494 1.12 15.49 33.48
CA THR A 494 -0.17 16.19 33.63
C THR A 494 -0.80 16.36 32.27
N PHE A 495 -2.00 15.83 32.10
CA PHE A 495 -2.78 16.01 30.88
C PHE A 495 -3.63 17.28 30.98
N ASP A 496 -3.51 18.17 30.01
CA ASP A 496 -4.41 19.30 29.81
C ASP A 496 -5.39 18.97 28.68
N ALA A 497 -6.65 18.73 29.04
CA ALA A 497 -7.71 18.43 28.08
C ALA A 497 -8.06 19.60 27.15
N ALA A 498 -7.80 20.84 27.56
CA ALA A 498 -8.14 22.03 26.78
C ALA A 498 -7.18 22.23 25.62
N SER A 499 -5.87 22.04 25.87
CA SER A 499 -4.84 22.07 24.82
C SER A 499 -4.56 20.70 24.18
N CYS A 500 -5.20 19.66 24.69
CA CYS A 500 -4.85 18.25 24.46
C CYS A 500 -3.35 17.99 24.39
N SER A 501 -2.69 18.21 25.54
CA SER A 501 -1.26 17.99 25.66
C SER A 501 -0.90 17.36 27.00
N PHE A 502 0.23 16.67 27.03
CA PHE A 502 0.88 16.21 28.26
C PHE A 502 2.05 17.13 28.59
N ASP A 503 2.02 17.76 29.76
CA ASP A 503 3.22 18.29 30.39
C ASP A 503 3.94 17.13 31.09
N VAL A 504 5.09 16.73 30.54
CA VAL A 504 5.91 15.62 31.02
C VAL A 504 7.20 16.15 31.61
N SER A 505 7.64 15.59 32.73
CA SER A 505 8.99 15.79 33.23
C SER A 505 9.62 14.46 33.58
N VAL A 506 10.84 14.25 33.11
CA VAL A 506 11.61 13.02 33.31
C VAL A 506 12.93 13.35 34.02
N ASP A 507 13.31 12.54 34.99
CA ASP A 507 14.62 12.55 35.60
C ASP A 507 15.48 11.48 34.95
N LEU A 508 16.66 11.86 34.45
CA LEU A 508 17.68 10.96 33.95
C LEU A 508 18.69 10.68 35.07
N LEU A 509 18.59 9.51 35.69
CA LEU A 509 19.44 9.09 36.79
C LEU A 509 20.63 8.28 36.27
N ASN A 510 21.85 8.74 36.51
CA ASN A 510 23.06 7.99 36.18
C ASN A 510 23.19 6.76 37.10
N ARG A 511 23.05 5.57 36.54
CA ARG A 511 23.19 4.27 37.24
C ARG A 511 24.55 3.61 36.99
N TRP A 512 25.39 4.24 36.20
CA TRP A 512 26.67 3.68 35.81
C TRP A 512 27.73 3.88 36.88
N SER A 513 28.86 3.18 36.72
CA SER A 513 29.99 3.28 37.65
C SER A 513 30.75 4.59 37.52
N GLU A 514 30.66 5.26 36.38
CA GLU A 514 31.43 6.47 36.03
C GLU A 514 30.51 7.70 35.84
N PRO A 515 31.03 8.93 36.02
CA PRO A 515 30.32 10.13 35.62
C PRO A 515 30.04 10.15 34.12
N LEU A 516 28.85 10.61 33.73
CA LEU A 516 28.48 10.81 32.32
C LEU A 516 28.76 12.27 31.92
N ASP A 517 29.24 12.50 30.72
CA ASP A 517 29.44 13.86 30.21
C ASP A 517 28.08 14.48 29.80
N LEU A 518 27.87 15.75 30.15
CA LEU A 518 26.67 16.52 29.82
C LEU A 518 26.96 17.53 28.68
N PRO A 519 25.94 17.90 27.88
CA PRO A 519 24.54 17.47 27.96
C PRO A 519 24.30 16.05 27.41
N LEU A 520 23.33 15.33 27.97
CA LEU A 520 22.86 14.06 27.40
C LEU A 520 21.87 14.33 26.27
N THR A 521 21.91 13.52 25.22
CA THR A 521 20.90 13.55 24.15
C THR A 521 19.93 12.38 24.34
N VAL A 522 18.65 12.67 24.56
CA VAL A 522 17.58 11.67 24.58
C VAL A 522 16.87 11.69 23.24
N LYS A 523 17.01 10.61 22.50
CA LYS A 523 16.34 10.37 21.23
C LYS A 523 15.07 9.57 21.48
N VAL A 524 13.91 10.13 21.12
CA VAL A 524 12.63 9.42 21.23
C VAL A 524 12.40 8.62 19.96
N GLU A 525 12.77 7.34 19.98
CA GLU A 525 12.73 6.45 18.82
C GLU A 525 11.30 6.24 18.31
N GLN A 526 10.34 6.10 19.21
CA GLN A 526 8.92 5.89 18.89
C GLN A 526 8.03 6.45 19.99
N MET A 527 6.86 6.96 19.61
CA MET A 527 5.78 7.35 20.53
C MET A 527 4.48 6.67 20.14
N PHE A 528 3.82 6.06 21.11
CA PHE A 528 2.52 5.39 20.95
C PHE A 528 1.53 6.02 21.90
N SER A 529 0.33 6.34 21.43
CA SER A 529 -0.70 6.94 22.25
C SER A 529 -2.06 6.35 21.90
N GLN A 530 -2.86 6.08 22.93
CA GLN A 530 -4.27 5.69 22.81
C GLN A 530 -5.22 6.89 22.95
N ILE A 531 -4.70 8.12 22.97
CA ILE A 531 -5.47 9.35 23.24
C ILE A 531 -5.54 10.23 21.98
N GLY A 532 -4.46 10.29 21.21
CA GLY A 532 -4.30 11.09 19.99
C GLY A 532 -2.89 10.91 19.43
N VAL A 533 -2.57 11.48 18.27
CA VAL A 533 -1.27 11.30 17.63
C VAL A 533 -0.22 12.19 18.31
N PRO A 534 0.82 11.62 18.94
CA PRO A 534 1.74 12.41 19.76
C PRO A 534 2.74 13.20 18.90
N ARG A 535 2.92 14.47 19.26
CA ARG A 535 3.92 15.40 18.71
C ARG A 535 4.65 16.06 19.87
N SER A 536 5.97 15.93 19.92
CA SER A 536 6.75 16.69 20.91
C SER A 536 6.81 18.14 20.48
N GLU A 537 6.64 19.05 21.43
CA GLU A 537 7.08 20.42 21.27
C GLU A 537 8.59 20.45 21.55
N GLY A 538 9.41 20.85 20.58
CA GLY A 538 10.87 20.91 20.76
C GLY A 538 11.68 20.54 19.51
N PRO A 539 13.01 20.40 19.66
CA PRO A 539 13.88 19.96 18.58
C PRO A 539 13.51 18.55 18.09
N ILE A 540 13.67 18.36 16.79
CA ILE A 540 13.48 17.07 16.12
C ILE A 540 14.78 16.69 15.39
N ASP A 541 15.05 15.39 15.30
CA ASP A 541 16.14 14.85 14.52
C ASP A 541 15.82 14.87 13.01
N GLY A 542 16.78 14.44 12.18
CA GLY A 542 16.59 14.34 10.73
C GLY A 542 15.53 13.32 10.29
N LEU A 543 14.96 12.53 11.22
CA LEU A 543 13.81 11.64 10.98
C LEU A 543 12.50 12.20 11.54
N GLY A 544 12.47 13.48 11.93
CA GLY A 544 11.28 14.11 12.50
C GLY A 544 10.92 13.60 13.90
N ARG A 545 11.82 12.87 14.57
CA ARG A 545 11.61 12.35 15.92
C ARG A 545 12.06 13.34 16.97
N PRO A 546 11.42 13.40 18.14
CA PRO A 546 11.87 14.27 19.22
C PRO A 546 13.31 13.96 19.66
N GLU A 547 14.11 15.01 19.75
CA GLU A 547 15.48 14.97 20.26
C GLU A 547 15.61 15.96 21.42
N TRP A 548 15.83 15.46 22.62
CA TRP A 548 15.89 16.27 23.83
C TRP A 548 17.33 16.39 24.31
N ILE A 549 17.83 17.63 24.42
CA ILE A 549 19.13 17.93 25.01
C ILE A 549 18.93 18.20 26.49
N VAL A 550 19.47 17.33 27.34
CA VAL A 550 19.18 17.29 28.77
C VAL A 550 20.42 17.66 29.59
N GLY A 551 20.26 18.70 30.41
CA GLY A 551 21.31 19.25 31.26
C GLY A 551 22.16 20.31 30.56
N GLU A 552 23.13 20.84 31.31
CA GLU A 552 24.11 21.82 30.84
C GLU A 552 25.51 21.23 30.97
N GLY A 553 26.51 21.82 30.28
CA GLY A 553 27.87 21.29 30.23
C GLY A 553 28.47 20.93 31.58
N GLY A 554 29.28 19.87 31.61
CA GLY A 554 29.87 19.33 32.83
C GLY A 554 29.75 17.81 32.88
N VAL A 555 29.63 17.25 34.08
CA VAL A 555 29.43 15.81 34.28
C VAL A 555 28.23 15.55 35.18
N LEU A 556 27.51 14.47 34.91
CA LEU A 556 26.46 13.90 35.75
C LEU A 556 27.06 12.77 36.60
N PRO A 557 27.34 13.01 37.91
CA PRO A 557 27.94 11.99 38.77
C PRO A 557 27.03 10.77 38.94
N ARG A 558 27.62 9.65 39.35
CA ARG A 558 26.88 8.44 39.72
C ARG A 558 25.81 8.75 40.78
N ASP A 559 24.66 8.10 40.66
CA ASP A 559 23.51 8.21 41.55
C ASP A 559 22.94 9.65 41.66
N SER A 560 23.34 10.55 40.74
CA SER A 560 22.76 11.88 40.55
C SER A 560 21.85 11.89 39.32
N PHE A 561 20.90 12.82 39.29
CA PHE A 561 19.96 12.96 38.19
C PHE A 561 19.91 14.38 37.63
N VAL A 562 19.45 14.49 36.39
CA VAL A 562 19.11 15.74 35.73
C VAL A 562 17.67 15.65 35.22
N THR A 563 16.88 16.71 35.44
CA THR A 563 15.48 16.76 35.04
C THR A 563 15.32 17.44 33.69
N TYR A 564 14.50 16.86 32.83
CA TYR A 564 14.03 17.48 31.59
C TYR A 564 12.51 17.60 31.64
N ALA A 565 11.99 18.78 31.29
CA ALA A 565 10.55 19.01 31.18
C ALA A 565 10.21 19.39 29.74
N THR A 566 9.14 18.81 29.22
CA THR A 566 8.66 19.07 27.86
C THR A 566 7.15 18.95 27.78
N ARG A 567 6.59 19.42 26.67
CA ARG A 567 5.18 19.23 26.34
C ARG A 567 5.06 18.31 25.13
N ILE A 568 4.09 17.40 25.20
CA ILE A 568 3.71 16.52 24.10
C ILE A 568 2.28 16.85 23.73
N ALA A 569 2.12 17.53 22.60
CA ALA A 569 0.82 17.79 22.00
C ALA A 569 0.25 16.50 21.41
N LEU A 570 -1.07 16.34 21.43
CA LEU A 570 -1.75 15.25 20.74
C LEU A 570 -2.66 15.81 19.66
N GLU A 571 -2.37 15.47 18.41
CA GLU A 571 -3.28 15.73 17.29
C GLU A 571 -4.46 14.75 17.36
N GLU A 572 -5.62 15.17 16.85
CA GLU A 572 -6.82 14.32 16.75
C GLU A 572 -7.26 13.68 18.07
N CYS A 573 -7.04 14.41 19.15
CA CYS A 573 -7.30 14.00 20.51
C CYS A 573 -8.74 13.59 20.76
N ALA A 574 -8.95 12.35 21.24
CA ALA A 574 -10.22 11.93 21.78
C ALA A 574 -10.39 12.51 23.20
N THR A 575 -11.52 13.18 23.46
CA THR A 575 -11.82 13.65 24.81
C THR A 575 -11.83 12.47 25.80
N LEU A 576 -11.19 12.65 26.95
CA LEU A 576 -11.19 11.64 28.04
C LEU A 576 -12.56 11.57 28.76
N GLU A 577 -13.59 12.25 28.27
CA GLU A 577 -14.85 12.42 28.98
C GLU A 577 -15.71 11.14 28.99
N GLY A 578 -16.00 10.65 30.20
CA GLY A 578 -17.38 10.32 30.56
C GLY A 578 -17.88 8.89 30.38
N LYS A 579 -17.08 7.92 29.94
CA LYS A 579 -17.45 6.49 30.12
C LYS A 579 -16.49 5.83 31.09
N ALA A 580 -17.01 5.47 32.27
CA ALA A 580 -16.52 4.31 33.00
C ALA A 580 -16.76 3.08 32.11
N ALA A 581 -15.93 2.92 31.09
CA ALA A 581 -16.09 1.87 30.09
C ALA A 581 -15.64 0.55 30.72
N VAL A 582 -16.55 -0.42 30.71
CA VAL A 582 -16.26 -1.83 30.95
C VAL A 582 -15.01 -2.19 30.14
N TYR A 583 -13.89 -2.38 30.84
CA TYR A 583 -12.60 -2.66 30.24
C TYR A 583 -12.70 -3.95 29.41
N ARG A 584 -12.85 -3.85 28.10
CA ARG A 584 -12.49 -4.96 27.23
C ARG A 584 -10.98 -5.11 27.33
N HIS A 585 -10.57 -6.33 27.66
CA HIS A 585 -9.30 -6.70 28.28
C HIS A 585 -8.09 -6.73 27.32
N ASP A 586 -8.12 -5.97 26.23
CA ASP A 586 -7.12 -6.14 25.17
C ASP A 586 -6.01 -5.08 25.27
N ILE A 587 -4.78 -5.56 25.47
CA ILE A 587 -3.55 -4.77 25.35
C ILE A 587 -3.45 -4.33 23.88
N ASP A 588 -3.09 -3.06 23.62
CA ASP A 588 -2.75 -2.61 22.26
C ASP A 588 -1.72 -3.58 21.66
N ALA A 589 -2.05 -4.17 20.52
CA ALA A 589 -1.21 -5.21 19.94
C ALA A 589 0.21 -4.73 19.59
N ARG A 590 0.44 -3.42 19.44
CA ARG A 590 1.79 -2.83 19.24
C ARG A 590 2.62 -2.81 20.51
N MET A 591 1.95 -2.84 21.65
CA MET A 591 2.58 -2.87 22.98
C MET A 591 2.75 -4.30 23.49
N THR A 592 2.11 -5.28 22.85
CA THR A 592 2.31 -6.71 23.13
C THR A 592 3.81 -7.07 23.03
N GLY A 593 4.34 -7.66 24.09
CA GLY A 593 5.77 -8.02 24.18
C GLY A 593 6.68 -6.92 24.72
N THR A 594 6.17 -5.70 24.95
CA THR A 594 6.92 -4.64 25.64
C THR A 594 6.74 -4.72 27.17
N PRO A 595 7.65 -4.14 27.98
CA PRO A 595 7.45 -4.06 29.42
C PRO A 595 6.16 -3.33 29.84
N VAL A 596 5.65 -2.43 28.98
CA VAL A 596 4.43 -1.67 29.22
C VAL A 596 3.14 -2.44 28.89
N ALA A 597 3.26 -3.60 28.23
CA ALA A 597 2.12 -4.49 27.95
C ALA A 597 1.33 -4.86 29.22
N ASN A 598 2.00 -4.88 30.38
CA ASN A 598 1.41 -5.33 31.64
C ASN A 598 0.44 -4.30 32.27
N TYR A 599 0.38 -3.06 31.77
CA TYR A 599 -0.50 -2.01 32.31
C TYR A 599 -1.93 -2.05 31.73
N VAL A 600 -2.57 -3.23 31.81
CA VAL A 600 -3.90 -3.52 31.24
C VAL A 600 -4.96 -2.54 31.74
N GLY A 601 -5.72 -1.93 30.81
CA GLY A 601 -6.92 -1.13 31.10
C GLY A 601 -6.74 0.39 31.17
N GLN A 602 -5.52 0.93 31.18
CA GLN A 602 -5.30 2.38 31.14
C GLN A 602 -5.05 2.87 29.71
N ARG A 603 -5.55 4.06 29.37
CA ARG A 603 -5.10 4.78 28.16
C ARG A 603 -3.67 5.25 28.41
N ILE A 604 -2.72 4.82 27.59
CA ILE A 604 -1.31 5.16 27.79
C ILE A 604 -0.72 5.96 26.63
N LEU A 605 0.21 6.84 27.00
CA LEU A 605 1.25 7.41 26.14
C LEU A 605 2.55 6.68 26.49
N ALA A 606 3.08 5.92 25.56
CA ALA A 606 4.32 5.18 25.71
C ALA A 606 5.39 5.73 24.76
N MET A 607 6.64 5.73 25.19
CA MET A 607 7.77 6.20 24.40
C MET A 607 8.90 5.18 24.51
N ARG A 608 9.55 4.91 23.38
CA ARG A 608 10.83 4.20 23.35
C ARG A 608 11.93 5.25 23.20
N VAL A 609 12.93 5.23 24.07
CA VAL A 609 14.03 6.21 24.05
C VAL A 609 15.40 5.55 24.01
N SER A 610 16.34 6.25 23.39
CA SER A 610 17.78 5.96 23.42
C SER A 610 18.50 7.18 23.99
N ILE A 611 19.55 6.99 24.80
CA ILE A 611 20.27 8.06 25.49
C ILE A 611 21.74 8.03 25.10
N PHE A 612 22.27 9.19 24.71
CA PHE A 612 23.65 9.35 24.26
C PHE A 612 24.39 10.39 25.10
N GLU A 613 25.64 10.07 25.44
CA GLU A 613 26.61 11.04 25.96
C GLU A 613 27.42 11.63 24.79
N PRO A 614 27.82 12.90 24.87
CA PRO A 614 28.52 13.57 23.79
C PRO A 614 29.91 12.97 23.53
N LYS A 615 30.41 13.11 22.30
CA LYS A 615 31.81 12.75 21.99
C LYS A 615 32.77 13.69 22.72
N ARG A 616 33.80 13.13 23.33
CA ARG A 616 34.95 13.89 23.86
C ARG A 616 35.86 14.39 22.75
#